data_AF-A0A963LA82-F1
#
_entry.id   AF-A0A963LA82-F1
#
_cell.length_a   1.000
_cell.length_b   1.000
_cell.length_c   1.000
_cell.angle_alpha   90.00
_cell.angle_beta   90.00
_cell.angle_gamma   90.00
#
_symmetry.space_group_name_H-M   'P 1'
#
loop_
_entity.id
_entity.type
_entity.pdbx_description
1 polymer ?
#
loop_
_entity_poly.entity_id
_entity_poly.type
_entity_poly.pdbx_seq_one_letter_code
_entity_poly.pdbx_strand_id
1 'polypeptide(L)'
;MFASLSRSAYVRIIPFVLFMGLLAARGNLPQDIGFDLRWLYGLSTLIVGGALAWWWREYGELARQNWPAAGEIGLAIIVGLAVFGLWIVLDAPWMIIGTPSASFVPMDAAGALLWPLIAIRWIGATLLVPVMEELFW
;
A
#
# COMPACT_ATOMS: atom_id res chain seq x y z
N MET A 1 -31.29 -13.59 -1.85
CA MET A 1 -30.57 -14.18 -0.69
C MET A 1 -29.11 -13.75 -0.85
N PHE A 2 -28.65 -12.78 -0.07
CA PHE A 2 -27.23 -12.41 -0.13
C PHE A 2 -26.42 -13.62 0.36
N ALA A 3 -25.45 -14.09 -0.44
CA ALA A 3 -24.59 -15.17 -0.02
C ALA A 3 -23.87 -14.75 1.27
N SER A 4 -24.00 -15.52 2.35
CA SER A 4 -23.24 -15.27 3.57
C SER A 4 -21.78 -15.60 3.27
N LEU A 5 -20.93 -14.57 3.19
CA LEU A 5 -19.49 -14.76 3.04
C LEU A 5 -18.93 -15.55 4.23
N SER A 6 -17.91 -16.38 3.97
CA SER A 6 -17.19 -17.09 5.03
C SER A 6 -16.31 -16.11 5.82
N ARG A 7 -15.95 -16.48 7.06
CA ARG A 7 -15.01 -15.70 7.87
C ARG A 7 -13.68 -15.44 7.14
N SER A 8 -13.21 -16.45 6.42
CA SER A 8 -12.00 -16.37 5.60
C SER A 8 -12.09 -15.29 4.52
N ALA A 9 -13.26 -15.11 3.91
CA ALA A 9 -13.47 -14.05 2.93
C ALA A 9 -13.47 -12.67 3.60
N TYR A 10 -14.11 -12.50 4.75
CA TYR A 10 -14.16 -11.20 5.45
C TYR A 10 -12.78 -10.68 5.84
N VAL A 11 -11.90 -11.54 6.37
CA VAL A 11 -10.56 -11.11 6.81
C VAL A 11 -9.68 -10.63 5.65
N ARG A 12 -9.98 -11.03 4.40
CA ARG A 12 -9.28 -10.58 3.18
C ARG A 12 -9.94 -9.35 2.56
N ILE A 13 -11.28 -9.33 2.52
CA ILE A 13 -12.06 -8.24 1.90
C ILE A 13 -12.00 -6.96 2.74
N ILE A 14 -12.13 -7.05 4.07
CA ILE A 14 -12.26 -5.85 4.93
C ILE A 14 -11.01 -4.95 4.84
N PRO A 15 -9.77 -5.44 5.00
CA PRO A 15 -8.58 -4.60 4.86
C PRO A 15 -8.50 -3.91 3.50
N PHE A 16 -8.81 -4.65 2.43
CA PHE A 16 -8.82 -4.12 1.05
C PHE A 16 -9.88 -3.03 0.87
N VAL A 17 -11.12 -3.25 1.32
CA VAL A 17 -12.20 -2.25 1.23
C VAL A 17 -11.88 -1.00 2.07
N LEU A 18 -11.32 -1.17 3.27
CA LEU A 18 -10.87 -0.05 4.11
C LEU A 18 -9.79 0.77 3.40
N PHE A 19 -8.82 0.10 2.78
CA PHE A 19 -7.78 0.76 1.99
C PHE A 19 -8.38 1.53 0.81
N MET A 20 -9.23 0.90 0.01
CA MET A 20 -9.88 1.53 -1.14
C MET A 20 -10.74 2.72 -0.75
N GLY A 21 -11.51 2.63 0.35
CA GLY A 21 -12.30 3.73 0.86
C GLY A 21 -11.45 4.92 1.31
N LEU A 22 -10.35 4.67 2.02
CA LEU A 22 -9.42 5.72 2.46
C LEU A 22 -8.62 6.30 1.28
N LEU A 23 -8.28 5.49 0.28
CA LEU A 23 -7.66 5.93 -0.96
C LEU A 23 -8.58 6.86 -1.74
N ALA A 24 -9.86 6.49 -1.88
CA ALA A 24 -10.87 7.32 -2.51
C ALA A 24 -11.08 8.64 -1.74
N ALA A 25 -11.15 8.59 -0.41
CA ALA A 25 -11.24 9.80 0.42
C ALA A 25 -10.04 10.72 0.19
N ARG A 26 -8.82 10.17 0.14
CA ARG A 26 -7.60 10.94 -0.13
C ARG A 26 -7.59 11.61 -1.51
N GLY A 27 -8.18 10.97 -2.52
CA GLY A 27 -8.29 11.52 -3.86
C GLY A 27 -9.35 12.62 -4.02
N ASN A 28 -10.36 12.66 -3.13
CA ASN A 28 -11.53 13.53 -3.31
C ASN A 28 -11.70 14.59 -2.20
N LEU A 29 -10.95 14.52 -1.10
CA LEU A 29 -11.04 15.51 -0.03
C LEU A 29 -10.38 16.85 -0.43
N PRO A 30 -11.05 17.99 -0.16
CA PRO A 30 -10.48 19.32 -0.36
C PRO A 30 -9.25 19.56 0.52
N GLN A 31 -8.25 20.30 0.01
CA GLN A 31 -7.00 20.57 0.73
C GLN A 31 -7.13 21.67 1.81
N ASP A 32 -8.24 22.40 1.83
CA ASP A 32 -8.50 23.59 2.67
C ASP A 32 -9.26 23.27 3.97
N ILE A 33 -9.40 21.99 4.32
CA ILE A 33 -10.14 21.54 5.52
C ILE A 33 -9.42 21.81 6.86
N GLY A 34 -8.33 22.58 6.87
CA GLY A 34 -7.55 22.89 8.09
C GLY A 34 -6.75 21.72 8.66
N PHE A 35 -6.70 20.58 7.96
CA PHE A 35 -5.97 19.38 8.35
C PHE A 35 -5.01 18.96 7.24
N ASP A 36 -3.80 18.55 7.63
CA ASP A 36 -2.80 18.05 6.70
C ASP A 36 -3.17 16.64 6.20
N LEU A 37 -3.75 16.59 5.00
CA LEU A 37 -4.21 15.36 4.35
C LEU A 37 -3.13 14.31 4.10
N ARG A 38 -1.84 14.64 4.23
CA ARG A 38 -0.76 13.64 4.17
C ARG A 38 -0.91 12.61 5.29
N TRP A 39 -1.44 13.01 6.44
CA TRP A 39 -1.70 12.10 7.56
C TRP A 39 -2.83 11.11 7.29
N LEU A 40 -3.68 11.33 6.29
CA LEU A 40 -4.66 10.34 5.86
C LEU A 40 -3.99 9.07 5.34
N TYR A 41 -2.79 9.20 4.74
CA TYR A 41 -1.97 8.05 4.39
C TYR A 41 -1.53 7.28 5.64
N GLY A 42 -1.12 8.01 6.68
CA GLY A 42 -0.74 7.42 7.95
C GLY A 42 -1.90 6.69 8.63
N LEU A 43 -3.08 7.31 8.63
CA LEU A 43 -4.30 6.72 9.13
C LEU A 43 -4.67 5.44 8.36
N SER A 44 -4.59 5.46 7.03
CA SER A 44 -4.77 4.27 6.20
C SER A 44 -3.79 3.16 6.57
N THR A 45 -2.52 3.51 6.73
CA THR A 45 -1.47 2.55 7.11
C THR A 45 -1.77 1.90 8.46
N LEU A 46 -2.20 2.69 9.45
CA LEU A 46 -2.52 2.20 10.79
C LEU A 46 -3.81 1.37 10.83
N ILE A 47 -4.88 1.82 10.17
CA ILE A 47 -6.16 1.11 10.18
C ILE A 47 -6.04 -0.23 9.46
N VAL A 48 -5.49 -0.21 8.24
CA VAL A 48 -5.38 -1.42 7.42
C VAL A 48 -4.32 -2.36 8.01
N GLY A 49 -3.17 -1.82 8.44
CA GLY A 49 -2.14 -2.61 9.13
C GLY A 49 -2.62 -3.20 10.44
N GLY A 50 -3.40 -2.45 11.22
CA GLY A 50 -4.04 -2.93 12.44
C GLY A 50 -5.04 -4.06 12.17
N ALA A 51 -5.86 -3.93 11.12
CA ALA A 51 -6.78 -4.99 10.71
C ALA A 51 -6.05 -6.29 10.30
N LEU A 52 -4.99 -6.17 9.49
CA LEU A 52 -4.15 -7.32 9.13
C LEU A 52 -3.46 -7.94 10.36
N ALA A 53 -2.88 -7.12 11.23
CA ALA A 53 -2.22 -7.61 12.44
C ALA A 53 -3.21 -8.32 13.38
N TRP A 54 -4.43 -7.81 13.49
CA TRP A 54 -5.48 -8.40 14.32
C TRP A 54 -5.88 -9.80 13.84
N TRP A 55 -5.98 -10.00 12.52
CA TRP A 55 -6.30 -11.30 11.91
C TRP A 55 -5.07 -12.09 11.45
N TRP A 56 -3.87 -11.73 11.91
CA TRP A 56 -2.60 -12.29 11.39
C TRP A 56 -2.56 -13.83 11.39
N ARG A 57 -3.20 -14.44 12.39
CA ARG A 57 -3.24 -15.90 12.57
C ARG A 57 -4.22 -16.62 11.63
N GLU A 58 -5.07 -15.88 10.91
CA GLU A 58 -6.07 -16.41 9.98
C GLU A 58 -5.59 -16.44 8.52
N TYR A 59 -4.41 -15.87 8.24
CA TYR A 59 -3.77 -15.93 6.94
C TYR A 59 -2.85 -17.15 6.85
N GLY A 60 -3.40 -18.24 6.32
CA GLY A 60 -2.64 -19.48 6.11
C GLY A 60 -1.51 -19.31 5.08
N GLU A 61 -1.63 -18.36 4.16
CA GLU A 61 -0.66 -17.99 3.13
C GLU A 61 0.66 -17.54 3.75
N LEU A 62 0.60 -16.81 4.86
CA LEU A 62 1.77 -16.30 5.59
C LEU A 62 2.43 -17.34 6.50
N ALA A 63 1.86 -18.55 6.58
CA ALA A 63 2.41 -19.61 7.40
C ALA A 63 3.82 -19.99 6.93
N ARG A 64 4.69 -20.33 7.89
CA ARG A 64 6.11 -20.65 7.64
C ARG A 64 6.32 -21.77 6.62
N GLN A 65 5.38 -22.70 6.51
CA GLN A 65 5.42 -23.80 5.54
C GLN A 65 5.35 -23.33 4.07
N ASN A 66 4.84 -22.12 3.83
CA ASN A 66 4.74 -21.52 2.50
C ASN A 66 5.88 -20.55 2.21
N TRP A 67 6.91 -20.48 3.06
CA TRP A 67 8.01 -19.56 2.82
C TRP A 67 8.78 -19.96 1.56
N PRO A 68 9.12 -18.98 0.71
CA PRO A 68 9.87 -19.25 -0.51
C PRO A 68 11.27 -19.80 -0.17
N ALA A 69 11.76 -20.69 -1.02
CA ALA A 69 13.14 -21.16 -0.96
C ALA A 69 14.12 -20.00 -1.24
N ALA A 70 15.36 -20.14 -0.78
CA ALA A 70 16.37 -19.09 -0.97
C ALA A 70 16.60 -18.71 -2.44
N GLY A 71 16.48 -19.68 -3.36
CA GLY A 71 16.56 -19.44 -4.81
C GLY A 71 15.39 -18.61 -5.34
N GLU A 72 14.18 -18.84 -4.84
CA GLU A 72 12.98 -18.08 -5.20
C GLU A 72 13.07 -16.64 -4.68
N ILE A 73 13.58 -16.45 -3.46
CA ILE A 73 13.86 -15.11 -2.91
C ILE A 73 14.88 -14.38 -3.79
N GLY A 74 15.98 -15.04 -4.15
CA GLY A 74 16.99 -14.45 -5.03
C GLY A 74 16.44 -14.06 -6.40
N LEU A 75 15.62 -14.93 -7.00
CA LEU A 75 14.94 -14.65 -8.26
C LEU A 75 13.97 -13.47 -8.14
N ALA A 76 13.16 -13.42 -7.09
CA ALA A 76 12.21 -12.33 -6.85
C ALA A 76 12.93 -10.98 -6.70
N ILE A 77 14.06 -10.93 -6.00
CA ILE A 77 14.89 -9.72 -5.87
C ILE A 77 15.42 -9.29 -7.24
N ILE A 78 16.00 -10.21 -8.02
CA ILE A 78 16.57 -9.89 -9.34
C ILE A 78 15.48 -9.38 -10.29
N VAL A 79 14.35 -10.08 -10.36
CA VAL A 79 13.20 -9.69 -11.20
C VAL A 79 12.66 -8.34 -10.74
N GLY A 80 12.50 -8.12 -9.43
CA GLY A 80 12.03 -6.84 -8.88
C GLY A 80 12.96 -5.68 -9.23
N LEU A 81 14.28 -5.86 -9.14
CA LEU A 81 15.26 -4.86 -9.54
C LEU A 81 15.25 -4.59 -11.06
N ALA A 82 15.09 -5.64 -11.87
CA ALA A 82 14.97 -5.48 -13.32
C ALA A 82 13.70 -4.70 -13.70
N VAL A 83 12.55 -5.04 -13.11
CA VAL A 83 11.28 -4.33 -13.30
C VAL A 83 11.41 -2.88 -12.83
N PHE A 84 12.04 -2.63 -11.68
CA PHE A 84 12.30 -1.27 -11.21
C PHE A 84 13.17 -0.47 -12.19
N GLY A 85 14.25 -1.07 -12.70
CA GLY A 85 15.11 -0.45 -13.69
C GLY A 85 14.38 -0.10 -14.98
N LEU A 86 13.52 -1.00 -15.47
CA LEU A 86 12.65 -0.71 -16.62
C LEU A 86 11.65 0.41 -16.28
N TRP A 87 11.05 0.38 -15.10
CA TRP A 87 10.03 1.34 -14.68
C TRP A 87 10.53 2.79 -14.63
N ILE A 88 11.79 3.00 -14.23
CA ILE A 88 12.39 4.36 -14.19
C ILE A 88 12.94 4.84 -15.54
N VAL A 89 13.11 3.96 -16.53
CA VAL A 89 13.69 4.29 -17.85
C VAL A 89 12.63 4.32 -18.96
N LEU A 90 11.52 3.61 -18.82
CA LEU A 90 10.45 3.57 -19.82
C LEU A 90 9.52 4.80 -19.71
N ASP A 91 10.08 5.98 -19.94
CA ASP A 91 9.41 7.29 -19.84
C ASP A 91 9.16 7.96 -21.21
N ALA A 92 9.16 7.17 -22.29
CA ALA A 92 8.91 7.70 -23.63
C ALA A 92 7.54 8.43 -23.70
N PRO A 93 7.40 9.52 -24.49
CA PRO A 93 6.19 10.34 -24.48
C PRO A 93 4.87 9.60 -24.76
N TRP A 94 4.92 8.51 -25.54
CA TRP A 94 3.77 7.66 -25.85
C TRP A 94 3.42 6.65 -24.74
N MET A 95 4.32 6.42 -23.78
CA MET A 95 4.14 5.54 -22.62
C MET A 95 3.56 6.27 -21.41
N ILE A 96 3.50 7.61 -21.45
CA ILE A 96 2.99 8.44 -20.36
C ILE A 96 1.54 8.79 -20.64
N ILE A 97 0.65 8.40 -19.73
CA ILE A 97 -0.78 8.75 -19.77
C ILE A 97 -1.08 9.73 -18.63
N GLY A 98 -1.57 10.91 -18.99
CA GLY A 98 -1.92 11.96 -18.04
C GLY A 98 -0.71 12.76 -17.53
N THR A 99 -0.94 13.58 -16.51
CA THR A 99 0.11 14.41 -15.89
C THR A 99 0.47 13.84 -14.51
N PRO A 100 1.75 13.81 -14.12
CA PRO A 100 2.16 13.43 -12.78
C PRO A 100 1.41 14.28 -11.74
N SER A 101 0.52 13.66 -10.98
CA SER A 101 -0.32 14.33 -9.97
C SER A 101 0.23 14.16 -8.56
N ALA A 102 1.53 13.91 -8.42
CA ALA A 102 2.15 13.54 -7.15
C ALA A 102 1.91 14.61 -6.07
N SER A 103 0.94 14.32 -5.20
CA SER A 103 0.44 15.25 -4.18
C SER A 103 1.06 15.02 -2.80
N PHE A 104 2.04 14.12 -2.69
CA PHE A 104 2.66 13.76 -1.41
C PHE A 104 4.12 14.19 -1.36
N VAL A 105 4.34 15.41 -0.87
CA VAL A 105 5.67 15.93 -0.55
C VAL A 105 5.80 15.96 0.98
N PRO A 106 6.64 15.12 1.59
CA PRO A 106 6.80 15.05 3.04
C PRO A 106 7.79 16.09 3.55
N MET A 107 7.59 17.36 3.18
CA MET A 107 8.38 18.50 3.63
C MET A 107 7.49 19.52 4.34
N ASP A 108 8.04 20.23 5.32
CA ASP A 108 7.35 21.38 5.91
C ASP A 108 7.49 22.65 5.05
N ALA A 109 6.93 23.76 5.53
CA ALA A 109 6.98 25.04 4.83
C ALA A 109 8.41 25.60 4.68
N ALA A 110 9.36 25.14 5.51
CA ALA A 110 10.77 25.52 5.44
C ALA A 110 11.59 24.56 4.56
N GLY A 111 10.95 23.52 3.99
CA GLY A 111 11.61 22.50 3.16
C GLY A 111 12.29 21.38 3.98
N ALA A 112 12.10 21.34 5.30
CA ALA A 112 12.65 20.27 6.13
C ALA A 112 11.85 18.97 5.96
N LEU A 113 12.55 17.83 5.96
CA LEU A 113 11.93 16.52 5.83
C LEU A 113 11.11 16.16 7.08
N LEU A 114 9.86 15.79 6.85
CA LEU A 114 8.95 15.27 7.86
C LEU A 114 9.12 13.75 7.98
N TRP A 115 10.17 13.32 8.68
CA TRP A 115 10.53 11.90 8.84
C TRP A 115 9.37 10.97 9.25
N PRO A 116 8.44 11.36 10.16
CA PRO A 116 7.30 10.51 10.47
C PRO A 116 6.42 10.20 9.25
N LEU A 117 6.17 11.20 8.38
CA LEU A 117 5.41 11.03 7.15
C LEU A 117 6.18 10.16 6.13
N ILE A 118 7.50 10.29 6.08
CA ILE A 118 8.35 9.45 5.21
C ILE A 118 8.27 8.00 5.67
N ALA A 119 8.50 7.73 6.96
CA ALA A 119 8.51 6.38 7.50
C ALA A 119 7.16 5.69 7.30
N ILE A 120 6.05 6.36 7.62
CA ILE A 120 4.72 5.77 7.45
C ILE A 120 4.37 5.57 5.97
N ARG A 121 4.78 6.51 5.09
CA ARG A 121 4.59 6.38 3.65
C ARG A 121 5.35 5.20 3.09
N TRP A 122 6.60 5.02 3.52
CA TRP A 122 7.46 3.94 3.08
C TRP A 122 6.90 2.59 3.52
N ILE A 123 6.62 2.41 4.82
CA ILE A 123 6.01 1.17 5.35
C ILE A 123 4.68 0.86 4.64
N GLY A 124 3.81 1.85 4.50
CA GLY A 124 2.53 1.66 3.82
C GLY A 124 2.71 1.21 2.37
N ALA A 125 3.65 1.81 1.63
CA ALA A 125 3.83 1.56 0.21
C ALA A 125 4.50 0.22 -0.10
N THR A 126 5.52 -0.13 0.69
CA THR A 126 6.43 -1.25 0.36
C THR A 126 6.11 -2.52 1.12
N LEU A 127 5.41 -2.41 2.26
CA LEU A 127 5.04 -3.56 3.07
C LEU A 127 3.52 -3.76 3.06
N LEU A 128 2.78 -2.75 3.51
CA LEU A 128 1.37 -2.93 3.82
C LEU A 128 0.53 -3.19 2.57
N VAL A 129 0.63 -2.31 1.57
CA VAL A 129 -0.19 -2.41 0.35
C VAL A 129 0.06 -3.73 -0.39
N PRO A 130 1.31 -4.13 -0.68
CA PRO A 130 1.57 -5.41 -1.34
C PRO A 130 1.03 -6.60 -0.55
N VAL A 131 1.28 -6.68 0.76
CA VAL A 131 0.80 -7.80 1.59
C VAL A 131 -0.73 -7.84 1.61
N MET A 132 -1.38 -6.68 1.75
CA MET A 132 -2.84 -6.60 1.74
C MET A 132 -3.43 -7.04 0.41
N GLU A 133 -2.87 -6.58 -0.71
CA GLU A 133 -3.36 -6.91 -2.05
C GLU A 133 -3.17 -8.39 -2.35
N GLU A 134 -1.98 -8.96 -2.10
CA GLU A 134 -1.70 -10.38 -2.34
C GLU A 134 -2.53 -11.31 -1.44
N LEU A 135 -2.94 -10.88 -0.25
CA LEU A 135 -3.87 -11.64 0.59
C LEU A 135 -5.32 -11.57 0.09
N PHE A 136 -5.66 -10.54 -0.68
CA PHE A 136 -7.01 -10.34 -1.21
C PHE A 136 -7.27 -11.15 -2.48
N TRP A 137 -6.28 -11.24 -3.38
CA TRP A 137 -6.33 -11.97 -4.64
C TRP A 137 -6.36 -13.50 -4.46
#